data_AF-A0A964AE93-F1
#
_entry.id   AF-A0A964AE93-F1
#
_cell.length_a   1.000
_cell.length_b   1.000
_cell.length_c   1.000
_cell.angle_alpha   90.00
_cell.angle_beta   90.00
_cell.angle_gamma   90.00
#
_symmetry.space_group_name_H-M   'P 1'
#
loop_
_entity.id
_entity.type
_entity.pdbx_description
1 polymer ?
#
loop_
_entity_poly.entity_id
_entity_poly.type
_entity_poly.pdbx_seq_one_letter_code
_entity_poly.pdbx_strand_id
1 'polypeptide(L)'
;MRSRCSHLSMVLLLACSLAGCASSSEAGAAGDEGADLADVAVDTTTDAPAAPSDAIPGELDDTGACVCPKRMHCDERGLCQPDVCTKGEATCASLTAAKLCSADGGSFTEVPCQGDGVCFGGICWDPVCTPGEVAGCDGPRVLRCNSLGIDWIGLPCAAGQACQGGSCRDVVPNVLILLDTSGSMNWRTDISAAPTACSGPSCDPPWSFPNCDSGTLPRTGLGKAKRALADLLVSPTAANLRLALQRFPQQPFSADLFLGSAPTCDGGGLWAAPTNGALVSGDNGAHVTNEAGWFGQAIGEILPVPFAADAQSNLGEMARWVDFIEASTPTGASCAISPQCGAGGVCINGACQTMSNPELRAVGATPLGKSLFYAGEIFRQRVLVEGKPCTDTASCGSPHHVCIGGACHDPLADCRSNVIIVFTDGEETENVHVTDFFHPRVQAKRLHYGLGCGSDTDCVGGARCKDGVCRPPEGAVDETQKVCETGELPCNSVADCPDPCATWTGCQGLCTKAGVDLVEGAGADVLRDARGEPFSLTIHVVDASGIPGANKLIGAYGGGSQFSIDLSDSQAILDVLTTILGDTKAEVGCGAP
;
A
#
# COMPACT_ATOMS: atom_id res chain seq x y z
N MET A 1 7.37 -11.07 -42.91
CA MET A 1 6.37 -10.17 -43.52
C MET A 1 6.12 -9.03 -42.56
N ARG A 2 6.56 -7.81 -42.89
CA ARG A 2 6.38 -6.61 -42.06
C ARG A 2 5.06 -5.97 -42.46
N SER A 3 4.09 -5.89 -41.54
CA SER A 3 2.87 -5.10 -41.73
C SER A 3 2.95 -3.85 -40.85
N ARG A 4 2.78 -2.69 -41.48
CA ARG A 4 2.68 -1.38 -40.84
C ARG A 4 1.19 -1.10 -40.58
N CYS A 5 0.79 -0.89 -39.33
CA CYS A 5 -0.48 -0.25 -39.01
C CYS A 5 -0.20 1.22 -38.67
N SER A 6 -0.79 2.14 -39.45
CA SER A 6 -0.91 3.56 -39.09
C SER A 6 -2.21 3.73 -38.30
N HIS A 7 -2.12 4.26 -37.08
CA HIS A 7 -3.29 4.73 -36.34
C HIS A 7 -3.50 6.23 -36.59
N LEU A 8 -4.69 6.53 -37.07
CA LEU A 8 -5.26 7.86 -37.26
C LEU A 8 -5.76 8.35 -35.88
N SER A 9 -5.20 9.46 -35.37
CA SER A 9 -5.69 10.11 -34.14
C SER A 9 -6.86 11.05 -34.47
N MET A 10 -8.00 10.81 -33.84
CA MET A 10 -9.19 11.66 -33.88
C MET A 10 -9.20 12.54 -32.62
N VAL A 11 -9.02 13.85 -32.81
CA VAL A 11 -9.06 14.87 -31.75
C VAL A 11 -10.53 15.27 -31.53
N LEU A 12 -11.05 15.05 -30.33
CA LEU A 12 -12.35 15.56 -29.88
C LEU A 12 -12.09 16.70 -28.88
N LEU A 13 -12.35 17.93 -29.31
CA LEU A 13 -12.35 19.14 -28.48
C LEU A 13 -13.75 19.34 -27.91
N LEU A 14 -13.93 19.15 -26.60
CA LEU A 14 -15.14 19.55 -25.88
C LEU A 14 -14.82 20.77 -25.02
N ALA A 15 -15.34 21.93 -25.42
CA ALA A 15 -15.36 23.13 -24.60
C ALA A 15 -16.71 23.18 -23.87
N CYS A 16 -16.68 23.15 -22.54
CA CYS A 16 -17.84 23.47 -21.70
C CYS A 16 -17.49 24.65 -20.80
N SER A 17 -18.21 25.74 -21.02
CA SER A 17 -18.17 26.98 -20.25
C SER A 17 -19.48 27.15 -19.50
N LEU A 18 -19.43 27.18 -18.17
CA LEU A 18 -20.48 27.70 -17.28
C LEU A 18 -19.75 28.31 -16.08
N ALA A 19 -19.70 29.63 -15.91
CA ALA A 19 -20.77 30.52 -15.46
C ALA A 19 -21.34 30.08 -14.11
N GLY A 20 -20.90 30.78 -13.06
CA GLY A 20 -21.30 30.52 -11.68
C GLY A 20 -22.69 31.00 -11.34
N CYS A 21 -23.20 30.48 -10.23
CA CYS A 21 -24.19 31.14 -9.38
C CYS A 21 -23.98 30.67 -7.94
N ALA A 22 -23.89 31.65 -7.05
CA ALA A 22 -23.93 31.50 -5.60
C ALA A 22 -25.38 31.41 -5.10
N SER A 23 -25.58 30.73 -3.95
CA SER A 23 -26.61 30.94 -2.89
C SER A 23 -26.80 29.59 -2.16
N SER A 24 -26.30 29.42 -0.94
CA SER A 24 -26.86 29.81 0.36
C SER A 24 -27.97 28.88 0.88
N SER A 25 -27.66 28.27 2.04
CA SER A 25 -28.54 27.98 3.20
C SER A 25 -29.85 27.21 2.99
N GLU A 26 -30.02 26.08 3.69
CA GLU A 26 -30.71 26.03 4.99
C GLU A 26 -30.74 24.61 5.55
N ALA A 27 -30.65 24.52 6.88
CA ALA A 27 -30.90 23.33 7.67
C ALA A 27 -32.40 23.15 7.86
N GLY A 28 -32.88 21.90 7.79
CA GLY A 28 -34.26 21.53 8.08
C GLY A 28 -34.35 20.09 8.56
N ALA A 29 -34.74 19.93 9.82
CA ALA A 29 -34.87 18.68 10.54
C ALA A 29 -36.23 17.99 10.31
N ALA A 30 -36.22 16.67 10.55
CA ALA A 30 -37.31 15.81 11.04
C ALA A 30 -38.64 15.76 10.27
N GLY A 31 -38.96 14.56 9.77
CA GLY A 31 -40.28 14.16 9.29
C GLY A 31 -40.36 12.63 9.18
N ASP A 32 -40.76 12.00 10.27
CA ASP A 32 -41.26 10.64 10.39
C ASP A 32 -42.65 10.56 9.76
N GLU A 33 -42.82 9.83 8.64
CA GLU A 33 -44.09 9.23 8.24
C GLU A 33 -43.82 7.94 7.45
N GLY A 34 -44.30 6.82 8.00
CA GLY A 34 -44.43 5.56 7.28
C GLY A 34 -45.41 5.71 6.12
N ALA A 35 -44.99 5.25 4.94
CA ALA A 35 -45.85 5.13 3.78
C ALA A 35 -45.95 3.66 3.38
N ASP A 36 -47.19 3.20 3.37
CA ASP A 36 -47.66 1.89 2.98
C ASP A 36 -47.09 1.39 1.64
N LEU A 37 -46.89 0.08 1.59
CA LEU A 37 -46.83 -0.70 0.36
C LEU A 37 -48.15 -0.55 -0.39
N ALA A 38 -48.25 0.46 -1.24
CA ALA A 38 -49.31 0.55 -2.24
C ALA A 38 -48.93 -0.32 -3.44
N ASP A 39 -49.77 -1.32 -3.72
CA ASP A 39 -49.86 -2.05 -4.97
C ASP A 39 -49.72 -1.10 -6.17
N VAL A 40 -48.62 -1.25 -6.93
CA VAL A 40 -48.54 -0.73 -8.29
C VAL A 40 -49.38 -1.66 -9.16
N ALA A 41 -50.67 -1.34 -9.28
CA ALA A 41 -51.50 -1.83 -10.37
C ALA A 41 -50.86 -1.35 -11.68
N VAL A 42 -50.18 -2.27 -12.37
CA VAL A 42 -49.78 -2.09 -13.76
C VAL A 42 -51.07 -1.92 -14.57
N ASP A 43 -51.27 -0.71 -15.07
CA ASP A 43 -52.34 -0.35 -15.98
C ASP A 43 -52.16 -1.11 -17.29
N THR A 44 -52.84 -2.25 -17.41
CA THR A 44 -53.03 -2.96 -18.67
C THR A 44 -54.13 -2.29 -19.47
N THR A 45 -53.91 -1.06 -19.94
CA THR A 45 -54.65 -0.56 -21.11
C THR A 45 -54.06 -1.24 -22.34
N THR A 46 -54.63 -2.39 -22.68
CA THR A 46 -54.56 -2.94 -24.03
C THR A 46 -55.28 -2.00 -24.99
N ASP A 47 -54.56 -1.03 -25.53
CA ASP A 47 -54.93 -0.41 -26.80
C ASP A 47 -54.78 -1.48 -27.87
N ALA A 48 -55.91 -2.08 -28.26
CA ALA A 48 -55.99 -2.93 -29.43
C ALA A 48 -55.52 -2.11 -30.64
N PRO A 49 -54.45 -2.53 -31.37
CA PRO A 49 -54.07 -1.86 -32.59
C PRO A 49 -55.27 -1.89 -33.54
N ALA A 50 -55.67 -0.70 -34.01
CA ALA A 50 -56.67 -0.57 -35.04
C ALA A 50 -56.35 -1.52 -36.20
N ALA A 51 -57.34 -2.32 -36.62
CA ALA A 51 -57.19 -3.25 -37.72
C ALA A 51 -56.66 -2.51 -38.97
N PRO A 52 -55.51 -2.92 -39.54
CA PRO A 52 -55.03 -2.32 -40.79
C PRO A 52 -55.96 -2.77 -41.91
N SER A 53 -56.85 -1.88 -42.37
CA SER A 53 -57.86 -2.24 -43.39
C SER A 53 -57.39 -2.09 -44.83
N ASP A 54 -56.19 -1.59 -45.09
CA ASP A 54 -55.79 -1.25 -46.45
C ASP A 54 -54.60 -2.12 -46.86
N ALA A 55 -54.90 -3.36 -47.25
CA ALA A 55 -53.96 -4.19 -48.00
C ALA A 55 -53.63 -3.47 -49.32
N ILE A 56 -52.40 -3.00 -49.46
CA ILE A 56 -51.94 -2.29 -50.66
C ILE A 56 -51.68 -3.37 -51.74
N PRO A 57 -52.29 -3.29 -52.93
CA PRO A 57 -51.95 -4.19 -54.03
C PRO A 57 -50.47 -4.05 -54.36
N GLY A 58 -49.72 -5.16 -54.36
CA GLY A 58 -48.32 -5.13 -54.78
C GLY A 58 -48.20 -4.83 -56.27
N GLU A 59 -47.16 -4.10 -56.66
CA GLU A 59 -46.88 -3.83 -58.07
C GLU A 59 -46.15 -5.05 -58.65
N LEU A 60 -46.60 -5.60 -59.79
CA LEU A 60 -45.91 -6.72 -60.43
C LEU A 60 -44.73 -6.20 -61.24
N ASP A 61 -43.54 -6.76 -61.04
CA ASP A 61 -42.38 -6.47 -61.89
C ASP A 61 -42.48 -7.16 -63.27
N ASP A 62 -41.50 -6.90 -64.13
CA ASP A 62 -41.42 -7.46 -65.50
C ASP A 62 -41.30 -8.99 -65.54
N THR A 63 -41.04 -9.64 -64.39
CA THR A 63 -41.03 -11.11 -64.24
C THR A 63 -42.33 -11.67 -63.67
N GLY A 64 -43.29 -10.79 -63.34
CA GLY A 64 -44.55 -11.15 -62.69
C GLY A 64 -44.40 -11.36 -61.18
N ALA A 65 -43.30 -10.93 -60.56
CA ALA A 65 -43.11 -11.00 -59.12
C ALA A 65 -43.70 -9.76 -58.44
N CYS A 66 -44.42 -9.95 -57.34
CA CYS A 66 -45.01 -8.87 -56.56
C CYS A 66 -43.91 -8.08 -55.81
N VAL A 67 -43.91 -6.76 -55.97
CA VAL A 67 -42.95 -5.81 -55.38
C VAL A 67 -43.71 -4.92 -54.39
N CYS A 68 -43.28 -4.98 -53.13
CA CYS A 68 -43.86 -4.17 -52.05
C CYS A 68 -42.93 -3.04 -51.60
N PRO A 69 -43.48 -1.96 -51.02
CA PRO A 69 -42.71 -0.92 -50.36
C PRO A 69 -41.76 -1.47 -49.29
N LYS A 70 -40.74 -0.67 -48.89
CA LYS A 70 -39.81 -1.04 -47.81
C LYS A 70 -40.60 -1.38 -46.53
N ARG A 71 -40.28 -2.51 -45.90
CA ARG A 71 -40.95 -3.10 -44.71
C ARG A 71 -42.28 -3.82 -44.97
N MET A 72 -42.53 -4.27 -46.21
CA MET A 72 -43.68 -5.09 -46.56
C MET A 72 -43.27 -6.31 -47.42
N HIS A 73 -44.04 -7.39 -47.30
CA HIS A 73 -43.91 -8.64 -48.04
C HIS A 73 -45.22 -8.96 -48.79
N CYS A 74 -45.15 -9.78 -49.83
CA CYS A 74 -46.35 -10.20 -50.57
C CYS A 74 -46.96 -11.46 -49.92
N ASP A 75 -48.25 -11.43 -49.63
CA ASP A 75 -49.00 -12.65 -49.26
C ASP A 75 -49.29 -13.53 -50.49
N GLU A 76 -49.86 -14.72 -50.27
CA GLU A 76 -50.20 -15.68 -51.35
C GLU A 76 -51.18 -15.12 -52.41
N ARG A 77 -51.83 -13.99 -52.13
CA ARG A 77 -52.78 -13.31 -53.02
C ARG A 77 -52.15 -12.11 -53.74
N GLY A 78 -50.85 -11.84 -53.54
CA GLY A 78 -50.14 -10.71 -54.13
C GLY A 78 -50.43 -9.37 -53.43
N LEU A 79 -50.92 -9.38 -52.19
CA LEU A 79 -51.15 -8.18 -51.40
C LEU A 79 -49.96 -7.88 -50.50
N CYS A 80 -49.57 -6.61 -50.43
CA CYS A 80 -48.50 -6.17 -49.52
C CYS A 80 -49.00 -6.15 -48.08
N GLN A 81 -48.37 -6.98 -47.26
CA GLN A 81 -48.55 -7.05 -45.80
C GLN A 81 -47.30 -6.50 -45.12
N PRO A 82 -47.39 -5.92 -43.91
CA PRO A 82 -46.21 -5.57 -43.12
C PRO A 82 -45.26 -6.77 -42.97
N ASP A 83 -43.95 -6.52 -43.04
CA ASP A 83 -42.94 -7.54 -42.76
C ASP A 83 -43.15 -8.12 -41.34
N VAL A 84 -43.09 -9.44 -41.22
CA VAL A 84 -43.10 -10.14 -39.93
C VAL A 84 -41.75 -9.97 -39.22
N CYS A 85 -40.69 -9.75 -39.99
CA CYS A 85 -39.32 -9.58 -39.52
C CYS A 85 -38.45 -8.79 -40.52
N THR A 86 -37.32 -8.25 -40.06
CA THR A 86 -36.40 -7.56 -40.99
C THR A 86 -35.81 -8.57 -41.96
N LYS A 87 -35.99 -8.35 -43.26
CA LYS A 87 -35.55 -9.26 -44.33
C LYS A 87 -34.09 -9.69 -44.15
N GLY A 88 -33.85 -11.00 -44.05
CA GLY A 88 -32.53 -11.60 -43.85
C GLY A 88 -31.94 -11.46 -42.44
N GLU A 89 -32.65 -10.84 -41.49
CA GLU A 89 -32.22 -10.79 -40.09
C GLU A 89 -32.28 -12.18 -39.46
N ALA A 90 -31.25 -12.49 -38.67
CA ALA A 90 -31.19 -13.71 -37.88
C ALA A 90 -31.30 -13.35 -36.40
N THR A 91 -32.09 -14.13 -35.67
CA THR A 91 -32.22 -14.04 -34.20
C THR A 91 -32.24 -15.46 -33.65
N CYS A 92 -32.11 -15.64 -32.33
CA CYS A 92 -32.19 -16.99 -31.76
C CYS A 92 -33.65 -17.37 -31.50
N ALA A 93 -34.06 -18.54 -31.99
CA ALA A 93 -35.34 -19.15 -31.64
C ALA A 93 -35.25 -19.86 -30.28
N SER A 94 -34.13 -20.53 -30.05
CA SER A 94 -33.76 -21.19 -28.79
C SER A 94 -32.24 -21.15 -28.60
N LEU A 95 -31.72 -21.72 -27.51
CA LEU A 95 -30.27 -21.89 -27.34
C LEU A 95 -29.65 -22.83 -28.38
N THR A 96 -30.43 -23.66 -29.07
CA THR A 96 -29.94 -24.66 -30.04
C THR A 96 -30.45 -24.42 -31.46
N ALA A 97 -31.13 -23.29 -31.73
CA ALA A 97 -31.65 -22.96 -33.05
C ALA A 97 -31.69 -21.45 -33.30
N ALA A 98 -31.23 -21.03 -34.47
CA ALA A 98 -31.43 -19.68 -35.00
C ALA A 98 -32.74 -19.63 -35.80
N LYS A 99 -33.44 -18.50 -35.81
CA LYS A 99 -34.50 -18.20 -36.78
C LYS A 99 -34.00 -17.17 -37.78
N LEU A 100 -34.09 -17.50 -39.06
CA LEU A 100 -33.72 -16.65 -40.17
C LEU A 100 -34.99 -16.08 -40.81
N CYS A 101 -35.08 -14.77 -40.91
CA CYS A 101 -36.15 -14.11 -41.65
C CYS A 101 -36.00 -14.39 -43.15
N SER A 102 -37.09 -14.81 -43.79
CA SER A 102 -37.11 -15.04 -45.24
C SER A 102 -36.74 -13.76 -46.00
N ALA A 103 -36.22 -13.92 -47.22
CA ALA A 103 -35.76 -12.81 -48.04
C ALA A 103 -36.88 -11.82 -48.40
N ASP A 104 -38.14 -12.25 -48.35
CA ASP A 104 -39.32 -11.43 -48.56
C ASP A 104 -39.80 -10.71 -47.30
N GLY A 105 -39.38 -11.11 -46.09
CA GLY A 105 -39.81 -10.56 -44.80
C GLY A 105 -41.07 -11.17 -44.21
N GLY A 106 -41.65 -12.18 -44.87
CA GLY A 106 -42.97 -12.73 -44.52
C GLY A 106 -42.96 -13.87 -43.51
N SER A 107 -41.82 -14.50 -43.24
CA SER A 107 -41.74 -15.70 -42.39
C SER A 107 -40.39 -15.88 -41.71
N PHE A 108 -40.36 -16.72 -40.69
CA PHE A 108 -39.12 -17.21 -40.07
C PHE A 108 -38.90 -18.68 -40.43
N THR A 109 -37.66 -19.03 -40.77
CA THR A 109 -37.20 -20.42 -40.85
C THR A 109 -36.31 -20.70 -39.65
N GLU A 110 -36.68 -21.67 -38.81
CA GLU A 110 -35.79 -22.16 -37.76
C GLU A 110 -34.71 -23.09 -38.36
N VAL A 111 -33.46 -22.80 -38.05
CA VAL A 111 -32.28 -23.54 -38.46
C VAL A 111 -31.61 -24.06 -37.17
N PRO A 112 -31.63 -25.38 -36.91
CA PRO A 112 -30.95 -25.94 -35.75
C PRO A 112 -29.44 -25.72 -35.89
N CYS A 113 -28.79 -25.40 -34.77
CA CYS A 113 -27.34 -25.34 -34.71
C CYS A 113 -26.75 -26.74 -34.93
N GLN A 114 -25.64 -26.83 -35.66
CA GLN A 114 -25.00 -28.11 -35.93
C GLN A 114 -24.31 -28.64 -34.66
N GLY A 115 -24.42 -29.95 -34.41
CA GLY A 115 -23.83 -30.59 -33.24
C GLY A 115 -24.38 -30.03 -31.92
N ASP A 116 -23.48 -29.69 -31.01
CA ASP A 116 -23.80 -29.06 -29.72
C ASP A 116 -23.76 -27.52 -29.78
N GLY A 117 -23.86 -26.95 -30.99
CA GLY A 117 -23.80 -25.51 -31.22
C GLY A 117 -24.84 -24.70 -30.44
N VAL A 118 -24.43 -23.53 -29.96
CA VAL A 118 -25.27 -22.60 -29.18
C VAL A 118 -25.59 -21.36 -30.00
N CYS A 119 -26.88 -21.01 -30.12
CA CYS A 119 -27.29 -19.79 -30.78
C CYS A 119 -27.07 -18.58 -29.86
N PHE A 120 -26.30 -17.60 -30.35
CA PHE A 120 -26.15 -16.29 -29.72
C PHE A 120 -26.13 -15.18 -30.78
N GLY A 121 -26.96 -14.16 -30.62
CA GLY A 121 -27.07 -13.06 -31.58
C GLY A 121 -27.55 -13.47 -32.98
N GLY A 122 -28.34 -14.55 -33.09
CA GLY A 122 -28.82 -15.09 -34.36
C GLY A 122 -27.80 -15.95 -35.13
N ILE A 123 -26.63 -16.20 -34.55
CA ILE A 123 -25.57 -17.02 -35.15
C ILE A 123 -25.37 -18.25 -34.25
N CYS A 124 -25.21 -19.42 -34.87
CA CYS A 124 -24.83 -20.64 -34.17
C CYS A 124 -23.31 -20.67 -33.98
N TRP A 125 -22.87 -20.76 -32.73
CA TRP A 125 -21.47 -20.84 -32.33
C TRP A 125 -21.15 -22.25 -31.84
N ASP A 126 -19.99 -22.77 -32.18
CA ASP A 126 -19.51 -24.02 -31.59
C ASP A 126 -19.10 -23.77 -30.12
N PRO A 127 -19.43 -24.70 -29.19
CA PRO A 127 -18.97 -24.59 -27.81
C PRO A 127 -17.44 -24.61 -27.77
N VAL A 128 -16.86 -23.63 -27.09
CA VAL A 128 -15.42 -23.52 -26.83
C VAL A 128 -15.06 -24.16 -25.49
N CYS A 129 -15.99 -24.17 -24.53
CA CYS A 129 -15.76 -24.63 -23.17
C CYS A 129 -17.05 -25.07 -22.47
N THR A 130 -16.95 -25.76 -21.34
CA THR A 130 -18.14 -26.13 -20.56
C THR A 130 -18.65 -24.90 -19.81
N PRO A 131 -19.94 -24.51 -19.91
CA PRO A 131 -20.45 -23.33 -19.20
C PRO A 131 -20.06 -23.30 -17.71
N GLY A 132 -19.43 -22.21 -17.28
CA GLY A 132 -18.97 -22.02 -15.90
C GLY A 132 -17.64 -22.71 -15.53
N GLU A 133 -17.04 -23.48 -16.43
CA GLU A 133 -15.70 -24.07 -16.26
C GLU A 133 -14.64 -22.99 -15.98
N VAL A 134 -13.61 -23.32 -15.20
CA VAL A 134 -12.50 -22.42 -14.91
C VAL A 134 -11.24 -22.95 -15.60
N ALA A 135 -10.71 -22.22 -16.58
CA ALA A 135 -9.51 -22.62 -17.33
C ALA A 135 -8.21 -22.31 -16.57
N GLY A 136 -8.22 -21.32 -15.69
CA GLY A 136 -7.01 -20.84 -15.03
C GLY A 136 -7.06 -19.35 -14.74
N CYS A 137 -5.90 -18.70 -14.84
CA CYS A 137 -5.74 -17.26 -14.63
C CYS A 137 -5.33 -16.55 -15.92
N ASP A 138 -5.88 -15.36 -16.14
CA ASP A 138 -5.41 -14.37 -17.11
C ASP A 138 -4.98 -13.12 -16.35
N GLY A 139 -3.67 -13.02 -16.12
CA GLY A 139 -3.12 -12.11 -15.13
C GLY A 139 -3.82 -12.30 -13.77
N PRO A 140 -4.38 -11.23 -13.17
CA PRO A 140 -5.06 -11.33 -11.88
C PRO A 140 -6.50 -11.83 -11.96
N ARG A 141 -7.04 -12.08 -13.15
CA ARG A 141 -8.45 -12.46 -13.36
C ARG A 141 -8.59 -13.97 -13.48
N VAL A 142 -9.68 -14.53 -12.96
CA VAL A 142 -10.02 -15.94 -13.20
C VAL A 142 -10.64 -16.06 -14.58
N LEU A 143 -10.07 -16.90 -15.45
CA LEU A 143 -10.68 -17.24 -16.72
C LEU A 143 -11.82 -18.24 -16.47
N ARG A 144 -13.05 -17.80 -16.70
CA ARG A 144 -14.25 -18.63 -16.58
C ARG A 144 -14.99 -18.68 -17.91
N CYS A 145 -15.44 -19.86 -18.29
CA CYS A 145 -16.29 -20.04 -19.44
C CYS A 145 -17.62 -19.34 -19.19
N ASN A 146 -18.08 -18.55 -20.16
CA ASN A 146 -19.36 -17.86 -20.04
C ASN A 146 -20.53 -18.86 -19.91
N SER A 147 -21.72 -18.38 -19.55
CA SER A 147 -22.89 -19.24 -19.34
C SER A 147 -23.39 -19.95 -20.60
N LEU A 148 -22.87 -19.58 -21.77
CA LEU A 148 -23.24 -20.17 -23.06
C LEU A 148 -22.22 -21.21 -23.55
N GLY A 149 -21.05 -21.32 -22.94
CA GLY A 149 -20.03 -22.27 -23.38
C GLY A 149 -19.21 -21.81 -24.58
N ILE A 150 -19.37 -20.58 -25.05
CA ILE A 150 -18.85 -20.12 -26.36
C ILE A 150 -17.65 -19.15 -26.24
N ASP A 151 -17.30 -18.72 -25.04
CA ASP A 151 -16.19 -17.78 -24.82
C ASP A 151 -15.61 -17.88 -23.40
N TRP A 152 -14.33 -17.54 -23.26
CA TRP A 152 -13.64 -17.39 -21.98
C TRP A 152 -13.66 -15.93 -21.55
N ILE A 153 -14.25 -15.66 -20.39
CA ILE A 153 -14.30 -14.31 -19.82
C ILE A 153 -13.38 -14.22 -18.60
N GLY A 154 -12.58 -13.16 -18.52
CA GLY A 154 -11.80 -12.84 -17.32
C GLY A 154 -12.71 -12.22 -16.27
N LEU A 155 -12.90 -12.90 -15.13
CA LEU A 155 -13.63 -12.37 -13.99
C LEU A 155 -12.63 -11.79 -12.97
N PRO A 156 -12.81 -10.53 -12.52
CA PRO A 156 -11.96 -9.97 -11.48
C PRO A 156 -12.13 -10.76 -10.19
N CYS A 157 -11.04 -10.89 -9.43
CA CYS A 157 -11.12 -11.37 -8.06
C CYS A 157 -11.69 -10.27 -7.15
N ALA A 158 -12.11 -10.64 -5.93
CA ALA A 158 -12.51 -9.65 -4.94
C ALA A 158 -11.33 -8.74 -4.58
N ALA A 159 -11.62 -7.55 -4.03
CA ALA A 159 -10.59 -6.70 -3.44
C ALA A 159 -9.78 -7.50 -2.40
N GLY A 160 -8.46 -7.34 -2.38
CA GLY A 160 -7.58 -8.20 -1.58
C GLY A 160 -7.05 -9.43 -2.32
N GLN A 161 -7.58 -9.77 -3.50
CA GLN A 161 -7.33 -11.06 -4.13
C GLN A 161 -6.85 -10.97 -5.58
N ALA A 162 -6.09 -11.98 -5.98
CA ALA A 162 -5.65 -12.17 -7.36
C ALA A 162 -5.77 -13.64 -7.76
N CYS A 163 -5.94 -13.89 -9.06
CA CYS A 163 -5.95 -15.25 -9.55
C CYS A 163 -4.55 -15.87 -9.45
N GLN A 164 -4.46 -16.97 -8.71
CA GLN A 164 -3.27 -17.82 -8.65
C GLN A 164 -3.70 -19.29 -8.69
N GLY A 165 -3.16 -20.05 -9.64
CA GLY A 165 -3.48 -21.47 -9.82
C GLY A 165 -4.95 -21.74 -10.16
N GLY A 166 -5.60 -20.85 -10.92
CA GLY A 166 -7.00 -20.95 -11.33
C GLY A 166 -8.02 -20.59 -10.24
N SER A 167 -7.57 -20.00 -9.13
CA SER A 167 -8.43 -19.60 -8.01
C SER A 167 -8.08 -18.19 -7.55
N CYS A 168 -9.07 -17.40 -7.14
CA CYS A 168 -8.80 -16.16 -6.43
C CYS A 168 -8.19 -16.47 -5.07
N ARG A 169 -7.03 -15.89 -4.78
CA ARG A 169 -6.30 -16.02 -3.52
C ARG A 169 -5.93 -14.65 -3.00
N ASP A 170 -5.84 -14.54 -1.68
CA ASP A 170 -5.42 -13.32 -1.03
C ASP A 170 -4.00 -12.94 -1.48
N VAL A 171 -3.82 -11.68 -1.86
CA VAL A 171 -2.51 -11.09 -2.09
C VAL A 171 -1.98 -10.64 -0.74
N VAL A 172 -0.91 -11.27 -0.29
CA VAL A 172 -0.28 -10.99 1.01
C VAL A 172 0.51 -9.67 0.95
N PRO A 173 0.10 -8.58 1.61
CA PRO A 173 0.86 -7.33 1.62
C PRO A 173 2.21 -7.49 2.33
N ASN A 174 3.20 -6.70 1.91
CA ASN A 174 4.45 -6.55 2.66
C ASN A 174 4.30 -5.35 3.60
N VAL A 175 4.41 -5.57 4.91
CA VAL A 175 4.29 -4.51 5.91
C VAL A 175 5.53 -4.46 6.79
N LEU A 176 6.23 -3.33 6.76
CA LEU A 176 7.33 -3.03 7.67
C LEU A 176 6.84 -2.15 8.80
N ILE A 177 6.88 -2.64 10.03
CA ILE A 177 6.64 -1.84 11.22
C ILE A 177 7.97 -1.19 11.60
N LEU A 178 8.04 0.14 11.52
CA LEU A 178 9.18 0.94 11.90
C LEU A 178 8.86 1.57 13.27
N LEU A 179 9.43 0.99 14.32
CA LEU A 179 9.18 1.40 15.69
C LEU A 179 10.26 2.39 16.15
N ASP A 180 9.82 3.56 16.60
CA ASP A 180 10.65 4.52 17.29
C ASP A 180 11.18 3.93 18.59
N THR A 181 12.49 4.00 18.72
CA THR A 181 13.24 3.47 19.84
C THR A 181 14.21 4.50 20.43
N SER A 182 13.89 5.77 20.23
CA SER A 182 14.60 6.92 20.79
C SER A 182 14.50 6.97 22.32
N GLY A 183 15.19 7.94 22.92
CA GLY A 183 15.19 8.12 24.38
C GLY A 183 13.81 8.50 24.93
N SER A 184 13.04 9.33 24.22
CA SER A 184 11.69 9.78 24.63
C SER A 184 10.71 8.62 24.75
N MET A 185 10.80 7.65 23.83
CA MET A 185 9.99 6.44 23.88
C MET A 185 10.19 5.62 25.17
N ASN A 186 11.37 5.72 25.79
CA ASN A 186 11.62 5.04 27.05
C ASN A 186 11.01 5.77 28.25
N TRP A 187 10.53 7.00 28.10
CA TRP A 187 10.02 7.76 29.21
C TRP A 187 8.65 7.27 29.65
N ARG A 188 8.41 7.40 30.94
CA ARG A 188 7.11 7.18 31.53
C ARG A 188 6.13 8.25 31.06
N THR A 189 5.03 7.81 30.49
CA THR A 189 3.96 8.68 29.97
C THR A 189 3.26 9.52 31.05
N ASP A 190 3.37 9.14 32.33
CA ASP A 190 2.70 9.83 33.44
C ASP A 190 3.54 10.92 34.13
N ILE A 191 4.87 10.89 33.97
CA ILE A 191 5.79 11.82 34.65
C ILE A 191 6.88 12.40 33.76
N SER A 192 6.90 12.07 32.46
CA SER A 192 7.89 12.52 31.47
C SER A 192 9.34 12.34 31.96
N ALA A 193 9.62 11.18 32.54
CA ALA A 193 10.94 10.82 33.04
C ALA A 193 11.25 9.38 32.69
N ALA A 194 12.52 9.08 32.41
CA ALA A 194 12.95 7.73 32.16
C ALA A 194 12.74 6.84 33.40
N PRO A 195 12.40 5.55 33.21
CA PRO A 195 12.19 4.62 34.30
C PRO A 195 13.51 4.36 35.02
N THR A 196 13.49 4.42 36.34
CA THR A 196 14.51 3.78 37.16
C THR A 196 14.11 2.33 37.43
N ALA A 197 15.06 1.49 37.85
CA ALA A 197 14.73 0.19 38.41
C ALA A 197 13.71 0.37 39.54
N CYS A 198 12.66 -0.45 39.54
CA CYS A 198 11.50 -0.27 40.39
C CYS A 198 11.28 -1.54 41.21
N SER A 199 11.12 -1.37 42.53
CA SER A 199 10.85 -2.47 43.46
C SER A 199 9.74 -2.09 44.45
N GLY A 200 9.04 -3.11 44.97
CA GLY A 200 7.96 -2.92 45.94
C GLY A 200 6.57 -2.82 45.29
N PRO A 201 5.50 -2.62 46.10
CA PRO A 201 4.11 -2.75 45.65
C PRO A 201 3.66 -1.72 44.60
N SER A 202 4.34 -0.58 44.50
CA SER A 202 4.10 0.43 43.46
C SER A 202 4.63 0.02 42.09
N CYS A 203 5.43 -1.05 42.04
CA CYS A 203 6.04 -1.64 40.85
C CYS A 203 5.55 -3.10 40.78
N ASP A 204 4.31 -3.32 40.33
CA ASP A 204 3.75 -4.66 40.22
C ASP A 204 3.53 -5.04 38.75
N PRO A 205 4.32 -5.97 38.19
CA PRO A 205 5.53 -6.59 38.75
C PRO A 205 6.73 -5.62 38.86
N PRO A 206 7.70 -5.90 39.75
CA PRO A 206 8.97 -5.17 39.81
C PRO A 206 9.75 -5.33 38.51
N TRP A 207 10.52 -4.31 38.12
CA TRP A 207 11.39 -4.38 36.96
C TRP A 207 12.79 -3.86 37.27
N SER A 208 13.76 -4.48 36.62
CA SER A 208 15.15 -4.06 36.59
C SER A 208 15.68 -4.17 35.18
N PHE A 209 16.86 -3.59 34.95
CA PHE A 209 17.61 -3.88 33.74
C PHE A 209 17.88 -5.40 33.63
N PRO A 210 17.72 -6.03 32.46
CA PRO A 210 17.39 -5.40 31.17
C PRO A 210 15.92 -5.01 31.03
N ASN A 211 14.90 -5.80 31.37
CA ASN A 211 13.47 -5.56 31.03
C ASN A 211 12.91 -4.14 31.22
N CYS A 212 13.20 -3.47 32.34
CA CYS A 212 12.88 -2.06 32.65
C CYS A 212 11.44 -1.52 32.46
N ASP A 213 10.50 -2.38 32.12
CA ASP A 213 9.06 -2.11 32.14
C ASP A 213 8.32 -3.42 32.43
N SER A 214 7.01 -3.32 32.66
CA SER A 214 6.13 -4.45 32.91
C SER A 214 5.33 -4.81 31.65
N GLY A 215 5.32 -6.08 31.27
CA GLY A 215 4.44 -6.57 30.19
C GLY A 215 2.94 -6.58 30.54
N THR A 216 2.60 -6.65 31.83
CA THR A 216 1.19 -6.63 32.27
C THR A 216 0.65 -5.21 32.44
N LEU A 217 1.51 -4.26 32.82
CA LEU A 217 1.14 -2.86 33.05
C LEU A 217 2.27 -1.92 32.59
N PRO A 218 2.48 -1.78 31.27
CA PRO A 218 3.57 -0.97 30.75
C PRO A 218 3.38 0.50 31.12
N ARG A 219 4.47 1.15 31.55
CA ARG A 219 4.49 2.55 31.98
C ARG A 219 5.13 3.46 30.93
N THR A 220 6.07 2.93 30.16
CA THR A 220 6.81 3.69 29.14
C THR A 220 6.05 3.77 27.83
N GLY A 221 6.36 4.76 26.99
CA GLY A 221 5.80 4.86 25.63
C GLY A 221 6.09 3.60 24.81
N LEU A 222 7.34 3.15 24.82
CA LEU A 222 7.77 1.92 24.17
C LEU A 222 7.09 0.68 24.73
N GLY A 223 6.94 0.57 26.05
CA GLY A 223 6.22 -0.52 26.66
C GLY A 223 4.78 -0.60 26.16
N LYS A 224 4.08 0.53 26.07
CA LYS A 224 2.70 0.55 25.56
C LYS A 224 2.62 0.20 24.08
N ALA A 225 3.57 0.68 23.28
CA ALA A 225 3.70 0.27 21.87
C ALA A 225 3.97 -1.25 21.73
N LYS A 226 4.91 -1.81 22.51
CA LYS A 226 5.17 -3.26 22.57
C LYS A 226 3.91 -4.03 22.92
N ARG A 227 3.14 -3.56 23.91
CA ARG A 227 1.90 -4.23 24.31
C ARG A 227 0.86 -4.24 23.19
N ALA A 228 0.62 -3.09 22.55
CA ALA A 228 -0.30 -3.00 21.43
C ALA A 228 0.15 -3.89 20.24
N LEU A 229 1.45 -3.94 19.95
CA LEU A 229 2.01 -4.83 18.94
C LEU A 229 1.85 -6.31 19.32
N ALA A 230 2.07 -6.68 20.58
CA ALA A 230 1.86 -8.05 21.04
C ALA A 230 0.41 -8.50 20.85
N ASP A 231 -0.55 -7.63 21.19
CA ASP A 231 -1.98 -7.89 21.00
C ASP A 231 -2.34 -7.94 19.50
N LEU A 232 -1.73 -7.10 18.66
CA LEU A 232 -1.89 -7.15 17.21
C LEU A 232 -1.39 -8.48 16.62
N LEU A 233 -0.20 -8.95 17.00
CA LEU A 233 0.45 -10.12 16.41
C LEU A 233 -0.35 -11.42 16.63
N VAL A 234 -1.20 -11.47 17.67
CA VAL A 234 -2.12 -12.60 17.93
C VAL A 234 -3.52 -12.39 17.36
N SER A 235 -3.80 -11.22 16.79
CA SER A 235 -5.10 -10.88 16.21
C SER A 235 -5.29 -11.51 14.82
N PRO A 236 -6.55 -11.73 14.37
CA PRO A 236 -6.84 -12.11 12.99
C PRO A 236 -6.34 -11.09 11.96
N THR A 237 -6.19 -9.82 12.35
CA THR A 237 -5.70 -8.76 11.48
C THR A 237 -4.25 -8.99 11.06
N ALA A 238 -3.43 -9.63 11.90
CA ALA A 238 -2.05 -9.97 11.54
C ALA A 238 -1.93 -11.16 10.59
N ALA A 239 -2.99 -11.97 10.42
CA ALA A 239 -2.99 -13.09 9.49
C ALA A 239 -2.90 -12.62 8.03
N ASN A 240 -2.31 -13.42 7.15
CA ASN A 240 -2.15 -13.11 5.73
C ASN A 240 -1.41 -11.78 5.45
N LEU A 241 -0.51 -11.38 6.35
CA LEU A 241 0.46 -10.30 6.14
C LEU A 241 1.88 -10.88 6.16
N ARG A 242 2.76 -10.32 5.34
CA ARG A 242 4.20 -10.55 5.47
C ARG A 242 4.78 -9.37 6.24
N LEU A 243 5.06 -9.58 7.52
CA LEU A 243 5.48 -8.52 8.43
C LEU A 243 7.01 -8.49 8.57
N ALA A 244 7.53 -7.34 8.96
CA ALA A 244 8.89 -7.17 9.45
C ALA A 244 8.89 -6.10 10.55
N LEU A 245 9.89 -6.14 11.41
CA LEU A 245 10.10 -5.13 12.46
C LEU A 245 11.45 -4.48 12.23
N GLN A 246 11.42 -3.17 11.99
CA GLN A 246 12.57 -2.28 12.01
C GLN A 246 12.49 -1.40 13.27
N ARG A 247 13.65 -1.11 13.85
CA ARG A 247 13.84 -0.08 14.87
C ARG A 247 14.69 1.06 14.32
N PHE A 248 14.81 2.15 15.05
CA PHE A 248 15.77 3.19 14.69
C PHE A 248 17.22 2.65 14.73
N PRO A 249 18.13 3.22 13.94
CA PRO A 249 19.55 2.87 13.97
C PRO A 249 20.17 3.10 15.33
N GLN A 250 20.79 2.05 15.83
CA GLN A 250 21.41 1.99 17.14
C GLN A 250 22.70 1.20 17.02
N GLN A 251 23.77 1.73 17.60
CA GLN A 251 25.05 1.01 17.67
C GLN A 251 25.26 0.45 19.09
N PRO A 252 25.96 -0.68 19.22
CA PRO A 252 26.49 -1.09 20.51
C PRO A 252 27.37 0.01 21.12
N PHE A 253 27.37 0.13 22.46
CA PHE A 253 28.19 1.12 23.17
C PHE A 253 29.65 1.15 22.70
N SER A 254 30.12 2.31 22.21
CA SER A 254 31.53 2.58 21.90
C SER A 254 32.22 3.36 23.04
N ALA A 255 33.55 3.22 23.14
CA ALA A 255 34.31 3.63 24.33
C ALA A 255 34.43 5.13 24.56
N ASP A 256 34.20 5.91 23.52
CA ASP A 256 34.76 7.26 23.47
C ASP A 256 33.82 8.34 24.03
N LEU A 257 32.58 7.99 24.36
CA LEU A 257 31.53 9.01 24.56
C LEU A 257 30.95 9.13 25.97
N PHE A 258 31.09 8.13 26.86
CA PHE A 258 30.66 8.27 28.26
C PHE A 258 31.53 7.47 29.23
N LEU A 259 32.10 8.16 30.22
CA LEU A 259 32.95 7.59 31.27
C LEU A 259 32.13 6.75 32.27
N GLY A 260 31.79 5.52 31.90
CA GLY A 260 31.69 4.42 32.86
C GLY A 260 30.34 4.09 33.51
N SER A 261 29.19 4.52 32.99
CA SER A 261 27.89 4.01 33.49
C SER A 261 27.51 2.72 32.77
N ALA A 262 27.30 1.65 33.53
CA ALA A 262 26.66 0.42 33.06
C ALA A 262 25.28 0.73 32.45
N PRO A 263 24.77 -0.10 31.52
CA PRO A 263 23.42 0.12 30.98
C PRO A 263 22.38 0.10 32.11
N THR A 264 21.39 0.99 31.99
CA THR A 264 20.33 1.16 32.99
C THR A 264 18.99 1.25 32.30
N CYS A 265 17.90 1.29 33.06
CA CYS A 265 16.57 1.53 32.51
C CYS A 265 16.41 2.91 31.86
N ASP A 266 17.18 3.89 32.32
CA ASP A 266 17.23 5.24 31.76
C ASP A 266 18.09 5.29 30.49
N GLY A 267 19.23 4.60 30.51
CA GLY A 267 20.25 4.68 29.45
C GLY A 267 20.24 3.56 28.40
N GLY A 268 19.40 2.53 28.57
CA GLY A 268 19.34 1.34 27.72
C GLY A 268 20.67 0.58 27.57
N GLY A 269 20.64 -0.50 26.77
CA GLY A 269 21.80 -1.29 26.35
C GLY A 269 22.46 -0.84 25.04
N LEU A 270 21.84 0.08 24.30
CA LEU A 270 22.23 0.53 22.96
C LEU A 270 22.22 2.07 22.89
N TRP A 271 23.03 2.63 22.00
CA TRP A 271 23.21 4.09 21.93
C TRP A 271 23.11 4.61 20.49
N ALA A 272 22.54 5.81 20.33
CA ALA A 272 22.66 6.63 19.11
C ALA A 272 23.71 7.74 19.35
N ALA A 273 24.95 7.57 18.86
CA ALA A 273 26.15 8.36 19.23
C ALA A 273 25.90 9.90 19.40
N PRO A 274 26.32 10.56 20.50
CA PRO A 274 26.01 11.98 20.74
C PRO A 274 26.64 12.96 19.73
N THR A 275 27.54 12.49 18.86
CA THR A 275 28.29 13.33 17.92
C THR A 275 28.20 12.87 16.46
N ASN A 276 27.46 11.78 16.14
CA ASN A 276 27.31 11.24 14.77
C ASN A 276 26.14 10.21 14.61
N GLY A 277 25.14 10.20 15.49
CA GLY A 277 24.72 8.95 16.13
C GLY A 277 23.60 8.07 15.64
N ALA A 278 22.82 8.47 14.67
CA ALA A 278 21.76 7.60 14.20
C ALA A 278 22.15 6.82 12.94
N LEU A 279 23.21 6.05 13.04
CA LEU A 279 23.84 5.38 11.92
C LEU A 279 24.02 3.90 12.25
N VAL A 280 23.82 3.03 11.27
CA VAL A 280 24.35 1.66 11.37
C VAL A 280 25.84 1.64 11.09
N SER A 281 26.53 0.59 11.51
CA SER A 281 27.98 0.43 11.30
C SER A 281 28.39 0.62 9.83
N GLY A 282 29.38 1.49 9.62
CA GLY A 282 29.93 1.79 8.30
C GLY A 282 29.12 2.79 7.47
N ASP A 283 27.97 3.26 7.98
CA ASP A 283 27.30 4.41 7.39
C ASP A 283 28.11 5.68 7.72
N ASN A 284 28.52 6.39 6.68
CA ASN A 284 29.25 7.65 6.74
C ASN A 284 28.44 8.78 6.07
N GLY A 285 27.12 8.73 6.17
CA GLY A 285 26.20 9.61 5.43
C GLY A 285 26.07 9.21 3.96
N ALA A 286 26.25 7.93 3.64
CA ALA A 286 26.26 7.48 2.25
C ALA A 286 24.83 7.30 1.73
N HIS A 287 24.49 7.94 0.60
CA HIS A 287 23.17 7.82 -0.04
C HIS A 287 23.04 6.55 -0.90
N VAL A 288 24.16 5.86 -1.16
CA VAL A 288 24.23 4.66 -2.01
C VAL A 288 24.55 3.44 -1.16
N THR A 289 23.73 2.41 -1.32
CA THR A 289 23.84 1.15 -0.58
C THR A 289 23.92 -0.04 -1.54
N ASN A 290 24.52 -1.13 -1.07
CA ASN A 290 24.51 -2.42 -1.76
C ASN A 290 24.61 -3.57 -0.75
N GLU A 291 24.20 -4.75 -1.18
CA GLU A 291 24.09 -5.95 -0.34
C GLU A 291 25.45 -6.43 0.19
N ALA A 292 26.55 -6.18 -0.54
CA ALA A 292 27.90 -6.56 -0.11
C ALA A 292 28.61 -5.49 0.75
N GLY A 293 28.06 -4.28 0.81
CA GLY A 293 28.64 -3.11 1.44
C GLY A 293 28.24 -2.96 2.92
N TRP A 294 28.47 -1.77 3.46
CA TRP A 294 28.15 -1.44 4.86
C TRP A 294 26.68 -1.74 5.20
N PHE A 295 25.75 -1.37 4.32
CA PHE A 295 24.32 -1.54 4.56
C PHE A 295 23.95 -3.01 4.72
N GLY A 296 24.35 -3.86 3.76
CA GLY A 296 24.04 -5.29 3.84
C GLY A 296 24.71 -6.01 5.00
N GLN A 297 25.90 -5.57 5.41
CA GLN A 297 26.64 -6.12 6.55
C GLN A 297 26.07 -5.67 7.91
N ALA A 298 25.55 -4.44 7.99
CA ALA A 298 25.07 -3.83 9.23
C ALA A 298 23.54 -3.82 9.38
N ILE A 299 22.78 -4.37 8.42
CA ILE A 299 21.31 -4.33 8.43
C ILE A 299 20.69 -4.95 9.69
N GLY A 300 21.37 -5.91 10.31
CA GLY A 300 20.92 -6.54 11.56
C GLY A 300 20.89 -5.58 12.75
N GLU A 301 21.53 -4.41 12.66
CA GLU A 301 21.50 -3.39 13.70
C GLU A 301 20.14 -2.66 13.77
N ILE A 302 19.44 -2.57 12.63
CA ILE A 302 18.15 -1.88 12.47
C ILE A 302 16.97 -2.80 12.21
N LEU A 303 17.19 -4.00 11.66
CA LEU A 303 16.14 -4.93 11.25
C LEU A 303 16.12 -6.16 12.17
N PRO A 304 15.62 -6.01 13.43
CA PRO A 304 15.59 -7.10 14.40
C PRO A 304 14.77 -8.30 13.93
N VAL A 305 13.72 -8.07 13.12
CA VAL A 305 12.95 -9.15 12.51
C VAL A 305 12.81 -8.88 11.01
N PRO A 306 13.56 -9.58 10.15
CA PRO A 306 13.42 -9.42 8.71
C PRO A 306 12.11 -10.05 8.22
N PHE A 307 11.68 -9.66 7.02
CA PHE A 307 10.63 -10.38 6.33
C PHE A 307 11.00 -11.86 6.17
N ALA A 308 10.04 -12.76 6.37
CA ALA A 308 10.25 -14.19 6.13
C ALA A 308 10.72 -14.41 4.68
N ALA A 309 11.76 -15.23 4.52
CA ALA A 309 12.31 -15.60 3.22
C ALA A 309 11.46 -16.68 2.52
N ASP A 310 10.64 -17.40 3.29
CA ASP A 310 9.71 -18.42 2.83
C ASP A 310 8.26 -18.06 3.20
N ALA A 311 7.32 -18.95 2.84
CA ALA A 311 5.91 -18.72 3.09
C ALA A 311 5.52 -18.89 4.58
N GLN A 312 6.48 -19.19 5.46
CA GLN A 312 6.22 -19.27 6.89
C GLN A 312 6.07 -17.88 7.48
N SER A 313 5.21 -17.78 8.48
CA SER A 313 5.04 -16.54 9.21
C SER A 313 6.20 -16.34 10.20
N ASN A 314 6.72 -15.12 10.27
CA ASN A 314 7.69 -14.68 11.28
C ASN A 314 7.02 -14.02 12.51
N LEU A 315 5.69 -14.14 12.65
CA LEU A 315 4.94 -13.59 13.78
C LEU A 315 5.47 -14.04 15.15
N GLY A 316 5.89 -15.31 15.27
CA GLY A 316 6.49 -15.83 16.50
C GLY A 316 7.84 -15.18 16.83
N GLU A 317 8.61 -14.79 15.83
CA GLU A 317 9.85 -14.05 16.03
C GLU A 317 9.58 -12.60 16.44
N MET A 318 8.62 -11.93 15.78
CA MET A 318 8.16 -10.60 16.18
C MET A 318 7.61 -10.59 17.62
N ALA A 319 6.84 -11.61 18.00
CA ALA A 319 6.27 -11.72 19.34
C ALA A 319 7.35 -11.74 20.42
N ARG A 320 8.50 -12.38 20.18
CA ARG A 320 9.65 -12.37 21.11
C ARG A 320 10.24 -10.98 21.31
N TRP A 321 10.14 -10.08 20.33
CA TRP A 321 10.66 -8.71 20.48
C TRP A 321 9.74 -7.82 21.32
N VAL A 322 8.47 -8.20 21.47
CA VAL A 322 7.45 -7.43 22.18
C VAL A 322 6.93 -8.12 23.45
N ASP A 323 7.52 -9.24 23.86
CA ASP A 323 7.09 -10.05 25.01
C ASP A 323 7.57 -9.54 26.39
N PHE A 324 8.35 -8.44 26.41
CA PHE A 324 8.97 -7.85 27.61
C PHE A 324 9.98 -8.76 28.30
N ILE A 325 10.54 -9.74 27.59
CA ILE A 325 11.61 -10.63 28.06
C ILE A 325 12.90 -10.25 27.34
N GLU A 326 13.73 -9.48 28.03
CA GLU A 326 15.08 -9.15 27.62
C GLU A 326 16.05 -10.03 28.41
N ALA A 327 16.99 -10.65 27.70
CA ALA A 327 17.92 -11.59 28.30
C ALA A 327 19.35 -11.30 27.85
N SER A 328 20.27 -11.46 28.79
CA SER A 328 21.70 -11.32 28.57
C SER A 328 22.42 -12.59 29.01
N THR A 329 23.45 -12.97 28.25
CA THR A 329 24.28 -14.16 28.54
C THR A 329 25.69 -13.70 28.84
N PRO A 330 26.28 -14.08 30.00
CA PRO A 330 27.68 -13.79 30.28
C PRO A 330 28.61 -14.42 29.25
N THR A 331 29.59 -13.67 28.77
CA THR A 331 30.62 -14.18 27.84
C THR A 331 31.79 -14.84 28.58
N GLY A 332 31.87 -14.66 29.90
CA GLY A 332 32.98 -15.10 30.75
C GLY A 332 34.14 -14.10 30.85
N ALA A 333 34.13 -13.03 30.06
CA ALA A 333 35.09 -11.93 30.21
C ALA A 333 34.63 -10.94 31.29
N SER A 334 35.57 -10.38 32.05
CA SER A 334 35.32 -9.25 32.93
C SER A 334 35.53 -7.93 32.18
N CYS A 335 34.92 -6.87 32.68
CA CYS A 335 35.02 -5.54 32.11
C CYS A 335 34.88 -4.46 33.18
N ALA A 336 35.47 -3.31 32.91
CA ALA A 336 35.16 -2.04 33.56
C ALA A 336 34.16 -1.23 32.73
N ILE A 337 34.14 -1.41 31.41
CA ILE A 337 33.30 -0.67 30.45
C ILE A 337 32.88 -1.58 29.29
N SER A 338 31.71 -1.32 28.69
CA SER A 338 31.13 -2.12 27.58
C SER A 338 32.04 -2.38 26.38
N PRO A 339 32.89 -1.44 25.93
CA PRO A 339 33.79 -1.66 24.79
C PRO A 339 34.79 -2.81 24.98
N GLN A 340 35.09 -3.20 26.21
CA GLN A 340 35.95 -4.34 26.51
C GLN A 340 35.30 -5.68 26.15
N CYS A 341 34.00 -5.68 25.87
CA CYS A 341 33.19 -6.87 25.60
C CYS A 341 33.11 -7.23 24.11
N GLY A 342 33.75 -6.45 23.24
CA GLY A 342 33.71 -6.66 21.78
C GLY A 342 32.39 -6.25 21.15
N ALA A 343 32.25 -6.51 19.84
CA ALA A 343 31.06 -6.13 19.08
C ALA A 343 29.80 -6.81 19.65
N GLY A 344 28.78 -6.00 19.98
CA GLY A 344 27.52 -6.48 20.54
C GLY A 344 27.55 -6.90 22.02
N GLY A 345 28.71 -6.77 22.69
CA GLY A 345 28.83 -7.02 24.12
C GLY A 345 28.57 -5.76 24.95
N VAL A 346 27.96 -5.93 26.12
CA VAL A 346 27.73 -4.88 27.12
C VAL A 346 28.35 -5.26 28.47
N CYS A 347 28.88 -4.27 29.19
CA CYS A 347 29.44 -4.50 30.52
C CYS A 347 28.38 -4.30 31.58
N ILE A 348 27.92 -5.40 32.19
CA ILE A 348 26.89 -5.39 33.22
C ILE A 348 27.50 -5.96 34.49
N ASN A 349 27.53 -5.15 35.55
CA ASN A 349 28.08 -5.51 36.87
C ASN A 349 29.53 -6.06 36.80
N GLY A 350 30.35 -5.49 35.91
CA GLY A 350 31.75 -5.88 35.74
C GLY A 350 31.98 -7.16 34.92
N ALA A 351 30.93 -7.72 34.33
CA ALA A 351 31.00 -8.87 33.43
C ALA A 351 30.50 -8.50 32.03
N CYS A 352 31.22 -8.98 31.02
CA CYS A 352 30.77 -8.88 29.66
C CYS A 352 29.61 -9.82 29.41
N GLN A 353 28.55 -9.28 28.82
CA GLN A 353 27.37 -10.05 28.47
C GLN A 353 26.95 -9.71 27.04
N THR A 354 26.35 -10.67 26.34
CA THR A 354 25.71 -10.46 25.05
C THR A 354 24.20 -10.54 25.24
N MET A 355 23.46 -9.63 24.62
CA MET A 355 22.00 -9.68 24.64
C MET A 355 21.53 -10.77 23.66
N SER A 356 20.79 -11.76 24.14
CA SER A 356 20.24 -12.83 23.29
C SER A 356 18.93 -12.42 22.60
N ASN A 357 18.25 -11.42 23.16
CA ASN A 357 17.12 -10.70 22.56
C ASN A 357 17.40 -9.21 22.84
N PRO A 358 18.08 -8.51 21.93
CA PRO A 358 18.49 -7.13 22.17
C PRO A 358 17.29 -6.28 22.59
N GLU A 359 17.51 -5.43 23.57
CA GLU A 359 16.55 -4.43 23.98
C GLU A 359 16.24 -3.49 22.79
N LEU A 360 14.98 -3.09 22.65
CA LEU A 360 14.58 -2.14 21.60
C LEU A 360 15.09 -0.72 21.92
N ARG A 361 15.32 -0.40 23.19
CA ARG A 361 15.62 0.95 23.67
C ARG A 361 17.00 1.44 23.23
N ALA A 362 17.06 2.71 22.86
CA ALA A 362 18.30 3.47 22.84
C ALA A 362 18.15 4.81 23.53
N VAL A 363 19.28 5.50 23.63
CA VAL A 363 19.36 6.90 24.02
C VAL A 363 19.79 7.70 22.81
N GLY A 364 19.20 8.88 22.66
CA GLY A 364 19.55 9.85 21.64
C GLY A 364 18.32 10.39 20.93
N ALA A 365 18.60 11.14 19.87
CA ALA A 365 17.64 11.74 18.97
C ALA A 365 16.76 10.71 18.26
N THR A 366 15.67 11.20 17.64
CA THR A 366 14.83 10.45 16.70
C THR A 366 15.35 10.61 15.27
N PRO A 367 16.02 9.61 14.67
CA PRO A 367 16.50 9.70 13.30
C PRO A 367 15.50 9.18 12.29
N LEU A 368 14.31 9.78 12.29
CA LEU A 368 13.21 9.27 11.52
C LEU A 368 13.53 9.19 10.02
N GLY A 369 14.17 10.22 9.45
CA GLY A 369 14.47 10.21 8.02
C GLY A 369 15.53 9.16 7.62
N LYS A 370 16.60 8.95 8.40
CA LYS A 370 17.51 7.82 8.16
C LYS A 370 16.83 6.47 8.30
N SER A 371 15.94 6.34 9.27
CA SER A 371 15.16 5.11 9.45
C SER A 371 14.28 4.84 8.23
N LEU A 372 13.63 5.86 7.68
CA LEU A 372 12.88 5.75 6.42
C LEU A 372 13.80 5.42 5.23
N PHE A 373 14.97 6.04 5.15
CA PHE A 373 15.96 5.69 4.13
C PHE A 373 16.29 4.19 4.17
N TYR A 374 16.64 3.66 5.34
CA TYR A 374 16.95 2.24 5.48
C TYR A 374 15.75 1.33 5.20
N ALA A 375 14.54 1.73 5.58
CA ALA A 375 13.32 1.02 5.25
C ALA A 375 13.17 0.86 3.73
N GLY A 376 13.35 1.96 2.98
CA GLY A 376 13.36 1.92 1.52
C GLY A 376 14.43 0.98 0.95
N GLU A 377 15.63 1.01 1.52
CA GLU A 377 16.72 0.14 1.10
C GLU A 377 16.49 -1.34 1.43
N ILE A 378 15.79 -1.66 2.52
CA ILE A 378 15.31 -3.01 2.83
C ILE A 378 14.36 -3.49 1.75
N PHE A 379 13.36 -2.68 1.39
CA PHE A 379 12.40 -3.04 0.33
C PHE A 379 13.11 -3.25 -1.01
N ARG A 380 13.97 -2.30 -1.40
CA ARG A 380 14.71 -2.33 -2.67
C ARG A 380 15.62 -3.55 -2.81
N GLN A 381 16.31 -3.95 -1.74
CA GLN A 381 17.34 -4.98 -1.83
C GLN A 381 16.86 -6.39 -1.45
N ARG A 382 15.80 -6.51 -0.64
CA ARG A 382 15.40 -7.79 -0.02
C ARG A 382 13.94 -8.18 -0.21
N VAL A 383 13.07 -7.24 -0.58
CA VAL A 383 11.62 -7.52 -0.69
C VAL A 383 11.18 -7.52 -2.14
N LEU A 384 11.46 -6.43 -2.85
CA LEU A 384 11.07 -6.16 -4.24
C LEU A 384 12.26 -6.49 -5.14
N VAL A 385 12.58 -7.77 -5.20
CA VAL A 385 13.76 -8.31 -5.90
C VAL A 385 13.45 -8.67 -7.36
N GLU A 386 12.45 -8.03 -7.95
CA GLU A 386 12.04 -8.23 -9.33
C GLU A 386 13.22 -7.97 -10.28
N GLY A 387 13.51 -8.94 -11.15
CA GLY A 387 14.66 -8.93 -12.04
C GLY A 387 16.00 -9.35 -11.42
N LYS A 388 16.07 -9.61 -10.11
CA LYS A 388 17.32 -10.08 -9.47
C LYS A 388 17.75 -11.41 -10.11
N PRO A 389 19.03 -11.58 -10.50
CA PRO A 389 19.51 -12.84 -11.05
C PRO A 389 19.29 -14.01 -10.07
N CYS A 390 18.81 -15.13 -10.59
CA CYS A 390 18.51 -16.33 -9.80
C CYS A 390 18.92 -17.61 -10.51
N THR A 391 19.25 -18.64 -9.74
CA THR A 391 19.49 -20.00 -10.23
C THR A 391 18.27 -20.89 -10.04
N ASP A 392 17.49 -20.62 -9.00
CA ASP A 392 16.25 -21.29 -8.64
C ASP A 392 15.34 -20.34 -7.82
N THR A 393 14.11 -20.76 -7.54
CA THR A 393 13.16 -19.97 -6.77
C THR A 393 13.66 -19.62 -5.36
N ALA A 394 14.43 -20.49 -4.71
CA ALA A 394 14.96 -20.22 -3.37
C ALA A 394 16.00 -19.09 -3.38
N SER A 395 16.80 -18.99 -4.45
CA SER A 395 17.80 -17.94 -4.62
C SER A 395 17.21 -16.52 -4.73
N CYS A 396 15.90 -16.39 -4.97
CA CYS A 396 15.22 -15.10 -4.91
C CYS A 396 15.10 -14.55 -3.49
N GLY A 397 15.15 -15.40 -2.45
CA GLY A 397 15.10 -14.95 -1.05
C GLY A 397 13.78 -14.25 -0.66
N SER A 398 12.71 -14.48 -1.41
CA SER A 398 11.39 -13.91 -1.19
C SER A 398 10.32 -14.95 -1.56
N PRO A 399 9.32 -15.21 -0.71
CA PRO A 399 8.34 -16.29 -0.93
C PRO A 399 7.37 -16.05 -2.08
N HIS A 400 7.31 -14.82 -2.57
CA HIS A 400 6.40 -14.42 -3.64
C HIS A 400 7.07 -14.39 -5.01
N HIS A 401 8.40 -14.52 -5.05
CA HIS A 401 9.14 -14.50 -6.31
C HIS A 401 9.44 -15.93 -6.77
N VAL A 402 9.32 -16.17 -8.07
CA VAL A 402 9.72 -17.40 -8.73
C VAL A 402 10.85 -17.11 -9.71
N CYS A 403 11.79 -18.04 -9.87
CA CYS A 403 12.87 -17.86 -10.82
C CYS A 403 12.41 -18.25 -12.23
N ILE A 404 12.22 -17.27 -13.11
CA ILE A 404 11.79 -17.46 -14.50
C ILE A 404 12.87 -16.92 -15.41
N GLY A 405 13.45 -17.80 -16.25
CA GLY A 405 14.49 -17.39 -17.20
C GLY A 405 15.77 -16.84 -16.55
N GLY A 406 16.07 -17.23 -15.31
CA GLY A 406 17.24 -16.76 -14.57
C GLY A 406 17.07 -15.41 -13.87
N ALA A 407 15.83 -14.88 -13.82
CA ALA A 407 15.49 -13.68 -13.06
C ALA A 407 14.30 -13.93 -12.13
N CYS A 408 14.30 -13.29 -10.96
CA CYS A 408 13.20 -13.35 -10.00
C CYS A 408 12.00 -12.57 -10.50
N HIS A 409 10.82 -13.19 -10.40
CA HIS A 409 9.55 -12.62 -10.83
C HIS A 409 8.46 -12.82 -9.78
N ASP A 410 7.85 -11.76 -9.26
CA ASP A 410 6.60 -11.82 -8.49
C ASP A 410 5.40 -11.65 -9.44
N PRO A 411 4.62 -12.71 -9.70
CA PRO A 411 3.48 -12.64 -10.62
C PRO A 411 2.36 -11.71 -10.13
N LEU A 412 2.43 -11.26 -8.87
CA LEU A 412 1.47 -10.38 -8.22
C LEU A 412 2.13 -9.08 -7.75
N ALA A 413 3.31 -8.71 -8.28
CA ALA A 413 4.04 -7.51 -7.88
C ALA A 413 3.16 -6.24 -7.94
N ASP A 414 2.47 -6.04 -9.05
CA ASP A 414 1.62 -4.86 -9.31
C ASP A 414 0.38 -4.78 -8.39
N CYS A 415 0.02 -5.90 -7.77
CA CYS A 415 -1.10 -5.98 -6.86
C CYS A 415 -0.72 -5.78 -5.40
N ARG A 416 0.53 -6.03 -5.05
CA ARG A 416 0.94 -6.21 -3.67
C ARG A 416 1.27 -4.86 -3.05
N SER A 417 0.49 -4.47 -2.05
CA SER A 417 0.79 -3.28 -1.25
C SER A 417 2.10 -3.46 -0.48
N ASN A 418 2.94 -2.43 -0.51
CA ASN A 418 4.19 -2.35 0.22
C ASN A 418 4.11 -1.16 1.17
N VAL A 419 3.94 -1.46 2.45
CA VAL A 419 3.56 -0.48 3.46
C VAL A 419 4.64 -0.37 4.53
N ILE A 420 4.95 0.86 4.92
CA ILE A 420 5.71 1.18 6.12
C ILE A 420 4.74 1.80 7.12
N ILE A 421 4.70 1.27 8.33
CA ILE A 421 3.99 1.88 9.45
C ILE A 421 5.05 2.44 10.38
N VAL A 422 5.19 3.76 10.40
CA VAL A 422 6.06 4.48 11.31
C VAL A 422 5.30 4.71 12.61
N PHE A 423 5.83 4.22 13.72
CA PHE A 423 5.34 4.56 15.05
C PHE A 423 6.36 5.46 15.71
N THR A 424 6.02 6.71 16.05
CA THR A 424 6.99 7.69 16.60
C THR A 424 6.35 8.63 17.61
N ASP A 425 7.11 9.05 18.62
CA ASP A 425 6.72 10.09 19.58
C ASP A 425 7.52 11.40 19.42
N GLY A 426 8.48 11.43 18.49
CA GLY A 426 9.34 12.58 18.25
C GLY A 426 8.87 13.44 17.08
N GLU A 427 8.95 14.76 17.27
CA GLU A 427 9.07 15.74 16.17
C GLU A 427 10.51 15.92 15.70
N GLU A 428 11.44 15.42 16.51
CA GLU A 428 12.86 15.69 16.43
C GLU A 428 13.46 14.87 15.30
N THR A 429 14.25 15.52 14.46
CA THR A 429 15.13 14.84 13.53
C THR A 429 16.52 15.43 13.63
N GLU A 430 17.55 14.57 13.61
CA GLU A 430 18.94 15.02 13.47
C GLU A 430 19.14 15.79 12.14
N ASN A 431 18.30 15.51 11.14
CA ASN A 431 18.37 16.07 9.79
C ASN A 431 17.26 17.11 9.60
N VAL A 432 17.43 18.24 10.29
CA VAL A 432 16.41 19.29 10.47
C VAL A 432 16.00 19.97 9.17
N HIS A 433 16.93 20.25 8.25
CA HIS A 433 16.64 21.09 7.09
C HIS A 433 16.07 20.27 5.94
N VAL A 434 15.03 20.77 5.26
CA VAL A 434 14.40 20.06 4.13
C VAL A 434 15.33 19.91 2.90
N THR A 435 16.46 20.61 2.92
CA THR A 435 17.55 20.46 1.94
C THR A 435 18.51 19.32 2.27
N ASP A 436 18.38 18.70 3.44
CA ASP A 436 19.13 17.50 3.82
C ASP A 436 18.44 16.26 3.25
N PHE A 437 19.21 15.40 2.58
CA PHE A 437 18.70 14.14 2.03
C PHE A 437 18.01 13.30 3.11
N PHE A 438 18.55 13.23 4.32
CA PHE A 438 18.01 12.41 5.38
C PHE A 438 16.89 13.09 6.18
N HIS A 439 16.35 14.21 5.72
CA HIS A 439 15.16 14.80 6.31
C HIS A 439 13.94 13.84 6.16
N PRO A 440 13.09 13.66 7.19
CA PRO A 440 11.94 12.75 7.13
C PRO A 440 10.98 12.97 5.95
N ARG A 441 10.53 14.21 5.71
CA ARG A 441 9.73 14.59 4.52
C ARG A 441 10.40 14.24 3.19
N VAL A 442 11.71 14.47 3.07
CA VAL A 442 12.47 14.14 1.86
C VAL A 442 12.43 12.64 1.62
N GLN A 443 12.71 11.85 2.66
CA GLN A 443 12.68 10.40 2.54
C GLN A 443 11.26 9.88 2.29
N ALA A 444 10.23 10.39 2.97
CA ALA A 444 8.84 10.01 2.68
C ALA A 444 8.47 10.25 1.21
N LYS A 445 8.79 11.43 0.68
CA LYS A 445 8.57 11.77 -0.74
C LYS A 445 9.36 10.85 -1.67
N ARG A 446 10.65 10.61 -1.39
CA ARG A 446 11.52 9.71 -2.17
C ARG A 446 10.92 8.31 -2.30
N LEU A 447 10.40 7.77 -1.20
CA LEU A 447 9.86 6.41 -1.13
C LEU A 447 8.53 6.25 -1.88
N HIS A 448 7.70 7.29 -1.92
CA HIS A 448 6.36 7.19 -2.50
C HIS A 448 6.21 7.83 -3.89
N TYR A 449 6.77 9.03 -4.10
CA TYR A 449 6.64 9.82 -5.34
C TYR A 449 7.93 9.90 -6.17
N GLY A 450 9.09 9.79 -5.51
CA GLY A 450 10.40 10.15 -6.07
C GLY A 450 10.77 11.62 -5.78
N LEU A 451 12.07 11.93 -5.88
CA LEU A 451 12.64 13.27 -5.68
C LEU A 451 12.83 13.99 -7.02
N GLY A 452 13.80 13.54 -7.81
CA GLY A 452 14.10 14.03 -9.16
C GLY A 452 13.58 13.13 -10.28
N CYS A 453 13.49 13.70 -11.49
CA CYS A 453 13.00 13.00 -12.68
C CYS A 453 13.55 13.59 -13.99
N GLY A 454 13.64 12.74 -15.03
CA GLY A 454 13.79 13.15 -16.42
C GLY A 454 12.46 13.14 -17.19
N SER A 455 11.55 12.23 -16.84
CA SER A 455 10.19 12.14 -17.39
C SER A 455 9.17 11.65 -16.35
N ASP A 456 7.87 11.73 -16.69
CA ASP A 456 6.78 11.28 -15.81
C ASP A 456 6.94 9.82 -15.37
N THR A 457 7.56 8.97 -16.20
CA THR A 457 7.85 7.55 -15.88
C THR A 457 8.87 7.36 -14.77
N ASP A 458 9.65 8.38 -14.41
CA ASP A 458 10.57 8.31 -13.26
C ASP A 458 9.84 8.56 -11.94
N CYS A 459 8.65 9.15 -12.00
CA CYS A 459 7.81 9.45 -10.85
C CYS A 459 6.80 8.33 -10.64
N VAL A 460 6.49 8.08 -9.37
CA VAL A 460 5.56 7.02 -8.93
C VAL A 460 4.45 7.60 -8.05
N GLY A 461 3.49 6.78 -7.61
CA GLY A 461 2.38 7.26 -6.76
C GLY A 461 1.47 8.30 -7.45
N GLY A 462 1.44 8.35 -8.79
CA GLY A 462 0.69 9.34 -9.55
C GLY A 462 1.34 10.73 -9.64
N ALA A 463 2.56 10.89 -9.11
CA ALA A 463 3.34 12.12 -9.28
C ALA A 463 3.69 12.37 -10.75
N ARG A 464 4.00 13.62 -11.07
CA ARG A 464 4.42 14.05 -12.42
C ARG A 464 5.76 14.76 -12.38
N CYS A 465 6.52 14.62 -13.47
CA CYS A 465 7.79 15.29 -13.59
C CYS A 465 7.60 16.74 -13.99
N LYS A 466 7.99 17.66 -13.12
CA LYS A 466 7.92 19.11 -13.37
C LYS A 466 9.19 19.79 -12.93
N ASP A 467 9.83 20.46 -13.88
CA ASP A 467 11.10 21.17 -13.68
C ASP A 467 12.20 20.28 -13.08
N GLY A 468 12.22 18.99 -13.46
CA GLY A 468 13.18 18.00 -12.98
C GLY A 468 12.88 17.42 -11.59
N VAL A 469 11.72 17.75 -11.00
CA VAL A 469 11.28 17.29 -9.67
C VAL A 469 10.00 16.47 -9.83
N CYS A 470 9.89 15.33 -9.14
CA CYS A 470 8.63 14.62 -9.02
C CYS A 470 7.69 15.40 -8.09
N ARG A 471 6.59 15.90 -8.64
CA ARG A 471 5.58 16.66 -7.89
C ARG A 471 4.40 15.76 -7.54
N PRO A 472 3.96 15.73 -6.27
CA PRO A 472 2.75 15.01 -5.88
C PRO A 472 1.54 15.42 -6.73
N PRO A 473 0.52 14.56 -6.85
CA PRO A 473 -0.77 14.94 -7.43
C PRO A 473 -1.36 16.19 -6.77
N GLU A 474 -2.13 16.97 -7.53
CA GLU A 474 -2.81 18.15 -7.00
C GLU A 474 -3.71 17.77 -5.82
N GLY A 475 -3.60 18.51 -4.72
CA GLY A 475 -4.37 18.27 -3.49
C GLY A 475 -3.80 17.21 -2.54
N ALA A 476 -2.79 16.43 -2.96
CA ALA A 476 -2.13 15.47 -2.08
C ALA A 476 -1.32 16.18 -0.98
N VAL A 477 -0.57 17.22 -1.35
CA VAL A 477 0.20 18.07 -0.43
C VAL A 477 0.08 19.53 -0.88
N ASP A 478 -0.26 20.43 0.03
CA ASP A 478 -0.09 21.87 -0.21
C ASP A 478 1.38 22.24 -0.05
N GLU A 479 2.15 22.20 -1.14
CA GLU A 479 3.58 22.54 -1.14
C GLU A 479 3.84 24.05 -0.91
N THR A 480 2.79 24.89 -0.92
CA THR A 480 2.90 26.34 -0.77
C THR A 480 2.77 26.81 0.68
N GLN A 481 2.10 26.02 1.52
CA GLN A 481 1.97 26.31 2.94
C GLN A 481 3.34 26.40 3.61
N LYS A 482 3.45 27.25 4.62
CA LYS A 482 4.66 27.37 5.43
C LYS A 482 4.51 26.56 6.71
N VAL A 483 5.54 25.77 7.01
CA VAL A 483 5.61 24.93 8.20
C VAL A 483 6.99 25.02 8.83
N CYS A 484 7.04 24.75 10.12
CA CYS A 484 8.30 24.54 10.82
C CYS A 484 8.95 23.27 10.28
N GLU A 485 10.24 23.35 9.97
CA GLU A 485 10.96 22.19 9.43
C GLU A 485 10.96 21.00 10.39
N THR A 486 10.99 21.29 11.69
CA THR A 486 10.74 20.34 12.76
C THR A 486 9.27 20.37 13.17
N GLY A 487 8.66 19.21 13.38
CA GLY A 487 7.27 19.10 13.84
C GLY A 487 6.20 19.50 12.83
N GLU A 488 6.55 20.16 11.72
CA GLU A 488 5.63 20.47 10.61
C GLU A 488 4.45 21.39 10.99
N LEU A 489 4.56 22.07 12.13
CA LEU A 489 3.57 23.03 12.60
C LEU A 489 3.44 24.22 11.62
N PRO A 490 2.22 24.67 11.28
CA PRO A 490 2.04 25.86 10.45
C PRO A 490 2.74 27.09 11.05
N CYS A 491 3.43 27.86 10.21
CA CYS A 491 4.22 29.01 10.65
C CYS A 491 4.13 30.18 9.66
N ASN A 492 4.35 31.40 10.14
CA ASN A 492 4.48 32.59 9.30
C ASN A 492 5.93 33.11 9.27
N SER A 493 6.64 32.90 10.37
CA SER A 493 8.01 33.34 10.62
C SER A 493 8.79 32.31 11.44
N VAL A 494 10.13 32.46 11.47
CA VAL A 494 11.02 31.60 12.28
C VAL A 494 10.67 31.67 13.78
N ALA A 495 10.09 32.78 14.25
CA ALA A 495 9.68 32.92 15.66
C ALA A 495 8.49 32.03 16.05
N ASP A 496 7.72 31.56 15.07
CA ASP A 496 6.60 30.63 15.31
C ASP A 496 7.09 29.18 15.47
N CYS A 497 8.35 28.93 15.12
CA CYS A 497 8.97 27.62 15.23
C CYS A 497 9.77 27.54 16.52
N PRO A 498 9.22 26.93 17.59
CA PRO A 498 10.00 26.68 18.79
C PRO A 498 11.23 25.86 18.39
N ASP A 499 12.39 26.17 18.96
CA ASP A 499 13.58 25.33 18.81
C ASP A 499 13.31 24.03 19.57
N PRO A 500 12.98 22.91 18.89
CA PRO A 500 12.67 21.68 19.59
C PRO A 500 13.95 21.10 20.20
N CYS A 501 15.13 21.53 19.74
CA CYS A 501 16.39 21.14 20.30
C CYS A 501 17.08 22.33 20.99
N ALA A 502 16.40 23.00 21.91
CA ALA A 502 16.99 24.05 22.76
C ALA A 502 18.32 23.62 23.46
N THR A 503 18.64 22.33 23.47
CA THR A 503 19.89 21.74 23.94
C THR A 503 20.90 21.35 22.84
N TRP A 504 20.52 21.27 21.57
CA TRP A 504 21.41 20.98 20.44
C TRP A 504 21.76 22.26 19.68
N THR A 505 23.02 22.70 19.81
CA THR A 505 23.56 23.81 19.02
C THR A 505 23.36 23.58 17.52
N GLY A 506 22.46 24.35 16.89
CA GLY A 506 22.23 24.35 15.43
C GLY A 506 20.83 23.91 14.97
N CYS A 507 19.96 23.46 15.88
CA CYS A 507 18.62 22.96 15.57
C CYS A 507 17.55 24.08 15.51
N GLN A 508 17.84 25.21 14.86
CA GLN A 508 16.78 26.20 14.66
C GLN A 508 15.85 25.70 13.56
N GLY A 509 14.67 25.20 13.95
CA GLY A 509 13.58 24.92 13.02
C GLY A 509 13.25 26.18 12.24
N LEU A 510 13.49 26.17 10.93
CA LEU A 510 13.14 27.29 10.07
C LEU A 510 11.67 27.20 9.68
N CYS A 511 11.03 28.35 9.50
CA CYS A 511 9.72 28.42 8.87
C CYS A 511 9.90 28.40 7.35
N THR A 512 9.79 27.22 6.73
CA THR A 512 10.00 27.01 5.29
C THR A 512 8.72 26.55 4.61
N LYS A 513 8.71 26.51 3.27
CA LYS A 513 7.60 25.92 2.55
C LYS A 513 7.55 24.42 2.81
N ALA A 514 6.35 23.84 2.78
CA ALA A 514 6.18 22.40 2.89
C ALA A 514 6.82 21.63 1.73
N GLY A 515 6.92 22.27 0.55
CA GLY A 515 7.52 21.72 -0.65
C GLY A 515 8.92 21.14 -0.46
N VAL A 516 9.13 19.94 -1.01
CA VAL A 516 10.45 19.30 -1.10
C VAL A 516 11.01 19.46 -2.51
N ASP A 517 11.98 20.35 -2.66
CA ASP A 517 12.63 20.64 -3.95
C ASP A 517 14.00 19.93 -4.09
N LEU A 518 14.41 19.14 -3.10
CA LEU A 518 15.66 18.39 -3.16
C LEU A 518 15.62 17.37 -4.30
N VAL A 519 16.71 17.33 -5.09
CA VAL A 519 16.99 16.35 -6.13
C VAL A 519 18.41 15.85 -5.91
N GLU A 520 18.63 14.54 -6.01
CA GLU A 520 19.90 13.87 -5.77
C GLU A 520 20.43 13.20 -7.04
N GLY A 521 21.59 13.65 -7.50
CA GLY A 521 22.36 12.90 -8.49
C GLY A 521 22.87 11.57 -7.89
N ALA A 522 23.03 10.54 -8.71
CA ALA A 522 23.49 9.17 -8.36
C ALA A 522 22.41 8.11 -8.09
N GLY A 523 21.18 8.32 -8.55
CA GLY A 523 20.15 7.27 -8.54
C GLY A 523 19.49 7.06 -7.18
N ALA A 524 19.66 8.01 -6.25
CA ALA A 524 18.96 8.04 -4.97
C ALA A 524 17.59 8.74 -5.07
N ASP A 525 17.26 9.35 -6.20
CA ASP A 525 16.00 10.11 -6.38
C ASP A 525 14.73 9.27 -6.22
N VAL A 526 14.75 8.03 -6.69
CA VAL A 526 13.60 7.14 -6.67
C VAL A 526 14.06 5.71 -6.40
N LEU A 527 13.25 4.95 -5.65
CA LEU A 527 13.51 3.53 -5.46
C LEU A 527 13.28 2.78 -6.77
N ARG A 528 14.23 1.93 -7.15
CA ARG A 528 14.17 1.11 -8.36
C ARG A 528 14.46 -0.34 -8.05
N ASP A 529 13.73 -1.24 -8.69
CA ASP A 529 13.95 -2.69 -8.62
C ASP A 529 15.27 -3.08 -9.32
N ALA A 530 15.59 -4.38 -9.38
CA ALA A 530 16.82 -4.84 -10.02
C ALA A 530 16.80 -4.70 -11.57
N ARG A 531 15.65 -4.44 -12.18
CA ARG A 531 15.50 -4.10 -13.61
C ARG A 531 15.72 -2.61 -13.86
N GLY A 532 15.68 -1.79 -12.81
CA GLY A 532 15.75 -0.34 -12.89
C GLY A 532 14.38 0.33 -13.00
N GLU A 533 13.28 -0.41 -12.86
CA GLU A 533 11.93 0.14 -12.88
C GLU A 533 11.60 0.78 -11.52
N PRO A 534 11.04 2.01 -11.49
CA PRO A 534 10.72 2.67 -10.24
C PRO A 534 9.51 2.02 -9.56
N PHE A 535 9.48 2.04 -8.24
CA PHE A 535 8.35 1.56 -7.46
C PHE A 535 8.06 2.50 -6.27
N SER A 536 6.84 2.40 -5.75
CA SER A 536 6.34 3.22 -4.64
C SER A 536 6.16 2.38 -3.38
N LEU A 537 6.35 3.01 -2.22
CA LEU A 537 5.97 2.50 -0.91
C LEU A 537 4.95 3.46 -0.28
N THR A 538 3.97 2.92 0.43
CA THR A 538 3.02 3.72 1.23
C THR A 538 3.53 3.84 2.66
N ILE A 539 3.44 5.03 3.25
CA ILE A 539 3.90 5.29 4.62
C ILE A 539 2.74 5.83 5.44
N HIS A 540 2.33 5.07 6.45
CA HIS A 540 1.44 5.56 7.50
C HIS A 540 2.26 5.98 8.71
N VAL A 541 1.84 7.05 9.37
CA VAL A 541 2.47 7.55 10.59
C VAL A 541 1.48 7.41 11.73
N VAL A 542 1.84 6.63 12.74
CA VAL A 542 1.20 6.56 14.04
C VAL A 542 2.00 7.48 14.96
N ASP A 543 1.48 8.68 15.15
CA ASP A 543 2.14 9.79 15.81
C ASP A 543 1.66 9.93 17.25
N ALA A 544 2.61 9.73 18.15
CA ALA A 544 2.43 9.67 19.59
C ALA A 544 3.07 10.87 20.30
N SER A 545 3.48 11.90 19.55
CA SER A 545 4.11 13.12 20.09
C SER A 545 3.19 13.94 20.99
N GLY A 546 1.87 13.72 20.90
CA GLY A 546 0.86 14.53 21.59
C GLY A 546 0.72 15.94 20.99
N ILE A 547 1.37 16.22 19.86
CA ILE A 547 1.33 17.52 19.19
C ILE A 547 0.38 17.43 17.98
N PRO A 548 -0.75 18.17 17.99
CA PRO A 548 -1.72 18.10 16.91
C PRO A 548 -1.12 18.46 15.55
N GLY A 549 -1.13 17.51 14.63
CA GLY A 549 -0.67 17.70 13.25
C GLY A 549 0.82 17.47 13.02
N ALA A 550 1.57 17.08 14.06
CA ALA A 550 2.95 16.65 13.89
C ALA A 550 3.05 15.47 12.91
N ASN A 551 4.15 15.43 12.15
CA ASN A 551 4.46 14.37 11.18
C ASN A 551 3.39 14.14 10.10
N LYS A 552 2.42 15.05 9.94
CA LYS A 552 1.32 14.92 8.97
C LYS A 552 1.82 14.95 7.52
N LEU A 553 2.80 15.80 7.21
CA LEU A 553 3.40 15.86 5.88
C LEU A 553 4.24 14.62 5.58
N ILE A 554 4.81 13.94 6.59
CA ILE A 554 5.47 12.65 6.38
C ILE A 554 4.44 11.63 5.85
N GLY A 555 3.28 11.52 6.48
CA GLY A 555 2.20 10.64 6.02
C GLY A 555 1.71 11.03 4.61
N ALA A 556 1.47 12.32 4.37
CA ALA A 556 0.99 12.82 3.08
C ALA A 556 2.01 12.63 1.94
N TYR A 557 3.29 12.96 2.17
CA TYR A 557 4.36 12.71 1.19
C TYR A 557 4.64 11.22 0.98
N GLY A 558 4.39 10.40 1.99
CA GLY A 558 4.45 8.95 1.92
C GLY A 558 3.22 8.30 1.30
N GLY A 559 2.25 9.08 0.81
CA GLY A 559 1.01 8.57 0.20
C GLY A 559 0.07 7.84 1.15
N GLY A 560 0.32 7.89 2.45
CA GLY A 560 -0.50 7.27 3.47
C GLY A 560 -1.21 8.30 4.35
N SER A 561 -1.47 7.90 5.60
CA SER A 561 -2.22 8.71 6.57
C SER A 561 -1.41 8.91 7.85
N GLN A 562 -1.64 10.04 8.51
CA GLN A 562 -1.16 10.29 9.87
C GLN A 562 -2.30 10.07 10.87
N PHE A 563 -1.99 9.38 11.95
CA PHE A 563 -2.91 9.05 13.04
C PHE A 563 -2.30 9.57 14.34
N SER A 564 -2.89 10.60 14.91
CA SER A 564 -2.49 11.08 16.23
C SER A 564 -3.08 10.17 17.31
N ILE A 565 -2.23 9.69 18.21
CA ILE A 565 -2.61 8.81 19.32
C ILE A 565 -2.11 9.37 20.64
N ASP A 566 -2.83 9.04 21.71
CA ASP A 566 -2.35 9.23 23.07
C ASP A 566 -1.58 7.97 23.48
N LEU A 567 -0.27 8.09 23.72
CA LEU A 567 0.53 6.99 24.27
C LEU A 567 -0.02 6.48 25.60
N SER A 568 -0.86 7.23 26.30
CA SER A 568 -1.50 6.75 27.52
C SER A 568 -2.43 5.55 27.28
N ASP A 569 -2.99 5.43 26.06
CA ASP A 569 -4.01 4.47 25.65
C ASP A 569 -3.47 3.44 24.64
N SER A 570 -3.08 2.26 25.14
CA SER A 570 -2.60 1.17 24.28
C SER A 570 -3.69 0.58 23.36
N GLN A 571 -4.96 0.75 23.70
CA GLN A 571 -6.05 0.27 22.85
C GLN A 571 -6.20 1.15 21.62
N ALA A 572 -6.06 2.47 21.77
CA ALA A 572 -6.04 3.40 20.63
C ALA A 572 -4.92 3.06 19.63
N ILE A 573 -3.75 2.64 20.13
CA ILE A 573 -2.65 2.15 19.27
C ILE A 573 -3.10 0.92 18.46
N LEU A 574 -3.67 -0.07 19.13
CA LEU A 574 -4.12 -1.32 18.50
C LEU A 574 -5.23 -1.07 17.47
N ASP A 575 -6.17 -0.18 17.77
CA ASP A 575 -7.28 0.18 16.89
C ASP A 575 -6.76 0.83 15.59
N VAL A 576 -5.85 1.81 15.71
CA VAL A 576 -5.20 2.45 14.57
C VAL A 576 -4.42 1.44 13.71
N LEU A 577 -3.61 0.59 14.34
CA LEU A 577 -2.87 -0.45 13.62
C LEU A 577 -3.82 -1.43 12.92
N THR A 578 -4.93 -1.77 13.56
CA THR A 578 -5.95 -2.65 12.97
C THR A 578 -6.61 -2.02 11.77
N THR A 579 -6.94 -0.73 11.83
CA THR A 579 -7.48 0.04 10.71
C THR A 579 -6.51 0.07 9.54
N ILE A 580 -5.25 0.50 9.76
CA ILE A 580 -4.23 0.58 8.70
C ILE A 580 -4.06 -0.77 8.00
N LEU A 581 -3.97 -1.86 8.76
CA LEU A 581 -3.75 -3.20 8.22
C LEU A 581 -4.99 -3.78 7.53
N GLY A 582 -6.19 -3.42 8.00
CA GLY A 582 -7.45 -3.74 7.34
C GLY A 582 -7.54 -3.06 5.96
N ASP A 583 -7.25 -1.77 5.93
CA ASP A 583 -7.25 -0.97 4.68
C ASP A 583 -6.18 -1.47 3.71
N THR A 584 -4.97 -1.75 4.22
CA THR A 584 -3.86 -2.32 3.42
C THR A 584 -4.26 -3.61 2.70
N LYS A 585 -5.09 -4.45 3.32
CA LYS A 585 -5.61 -5.68 2.70
C LYS A 585 -6.72 -5.40 1.69
N ALA A 586 -7.55 -4.38 1.95
CA ALA A 586 -8.67 -4.03 1.09
C ALA A 586 -8.24 -3.28 -0.19
N GLU A 587 -7.16 -2.50 -0.13
CA GLU A 587 -6.65 -1.70 -1.25
C GLU A 587 -6.00 -2.52 -2.36
N VAL A 588 -5.76 -3.82 -2.17
CA VAL A 588 -5.20 -4.68 -3.20
C VAL A 588 -6.23 -4.92 -4.32
N GLY A 589 -6.24 -4.02 -5.28
CA GLY A 589 -7.03 -4.11 -6.51
C GLY A 589 -6.15 -4.42 -7.71
N CYS A 590 -6.04 -5.69 -8.09
CA CYS A 590 -5.39 -6.05 -9.34
C CYS A 590 -6.30 -5.74 -10.54
N GLY A 591 -6.15 -4.60 -11.20
CA GLY A 591 -6.80 -4.44 -12.51
C GLY A 591 -7.22 -3.07 -13.00
N ALA A 592 -6.66 -1.98 -12.51
CA ALA A 592 -6.79 -0.69 -13.18
C ALA A 592 -5.39 -0.17 -13.58
N PRO A 593 -4.98 -0.27 -14.85
CA PRO A 593 -3.90 0.56 -15.36
C PRO A 593 -4.27 2.06 -15.33
#